data_AF-A0A955X2U5-F1
#
_entry.id   AF-A0A955X2U5-F1
#
_cell.length_a   1.000
_cell.length_b   1.000
_cell.length_c   1.000
_cell.angle_alpha   90.00
_cell.angle_beta   90.00
_cell.angle_gamma   90.00
#
_symmetry.space_group_name_H-M   'P 1'
#
loop_
_entity.id
_entity.type
_entity.pdbx_description
1 polymer ?
#
loop_
_entity_poly.entity_id
_entity_poly.type
_entity_poly.pdbx_seq_one_letter_code
_entity_poly.pdbx_strand_id
1 'polypeptide(L)' 'MLSLQGKLVAAGLAEVRPRLAAPPPGEGPVDVDLSAVVEIDSAGVAMLVLASRR' A
#
# COMPACT_ATOMS: atom_id res chain seq x y z
N MET A 1 4.61 -9.07 6.36
CA MET A 1 4.94 -8.74 4.96
C MET A 1 3.65 -8.68 4.15
N LEU A 2 3.36 -7.54 3.54
CA LEU A 2 2.16 -7.27 2.74
C LEU A 2 2.55 -7.19 1.25
N SER A 3 2.13 -8.14 0.43
CA SER A 3 2.38 -8.08 -1.02
C SER A 3 1.25 -7.37 -1.75
N LEU A 4 1.60 -6.31 -2.47
CA LEU A 4 0.73 -5.58 -3.40
C LEU A 4 0.97 -6.10 -4.82
N GLN A 5 -0.10 -6.15 -5.63
CA GLN A 5 -0.07 -6.77 -6.96
C GLN A 5 -0.88 -5.92 -7.95
N GLY A 6 -0.51 -5.99 -9.23
CA GLY A 6 -1.25 -5.33 -10.31
C GLY A 6 -0.97 -3.84 -10.38
N LYS A 7 -2.03 -3.02 -10.53
CA LYS A 7 -1.91 -1.56 -10.71
C LYS A 7 -2.29 -0.81 -9.45
N LEU A 8 -1.39 0.02 -8.95
CA LEU A 8 -1.66 0.96 -7.86
C LEU A 8 -1.99 2.33 -8.46
N VAL A 9 -3.21 2.42 -8.98
CA VAL A 9 -3.76 3.61 -9.62
C VAL A 9 -5.02 4.08 -8.91
N ALA A 10 -5.42 5.34 -9.12
CA ALA A 10 -6.60 5.93 -8.47
C ALA A 10 -7.85 5.03 -8.48
N ALA A 11 -8.11 4.33 -9.58
CA ALA A 11 -9.25 3.42 -9.73
C ALA A 11 -9.15 2.14 -8.88
N GLY A 12 -7.94 1.62 -8.61
CA GLY A 12 -7.70 0.38 -7.84
C GLY A 12 -7.35 0.61 -6.37
N LEU A 13 -7.11 1.85 -5.97
CA LEU A 13 -6.67 2.22 -4.62
C LEU A 13 -7.68 1.88 -3.52
N ALA A 14 -8.98 1.85 -3.82
CA ALA A 14 -10.03 1.54 -2.85
C ALA A 14 -9.89 0.12 -2.27
N GLU A 15 -9.38 -0.83 -3.05
CA GLU A 15 -9.18 -2.22 -2.65
C GLU A 15 -7.90 -2.40 -1.81
N VAL A 16 -6.91 -1.55 -2.06
CA VAL A 16 -5.58 -1.63 -1.43
C VAL A 16 -5.52 -0.85 -0.11
N ARG A 17 -6.25 0.28 -0.03
CA ARG A 17 -6.26 1.17 1.14
C ARG A 17 -6.56 0.46 2.47
N PRO A 18 -7.56 -0.44 2.60
CA PRO A 18 -7.87 -1.10 3.86
C PRO A 18 -6.73 -1.99 4.36
N ARG A 19 -5.95 -2.57 3.44
CA ARG A 19 -4.83 -3.48 3.73
C ARG A 19 -3.60 -2.73 4.26
N LEU A 20 -3.49 -1.44 3.93
CA LEU A 20 -2.41 -0.55 4.38
C LEU A 20 -2.82 0.36 5.55
N ALA A 21 -4.12 0.49 5.82
CA ALA A 21 -4.63 1.48 6.77
C ALA A 21 -4.45 1.13 8.25
N ALA A 22 -4.22 -0.14 8.63
CA ALA A 22 -4.02 -0.47 10.04
C ALA A 22 -3.43 -1.87 10.25
N PRO A 23 -2.10 -2.02 10.44
CA PRO A 23 -1.62 -3.11 11.28
C PRO A 23 -2.15 -2.89 12.71
N PRO A 24 -2.63 -3.93 13.43
CA PRO A 24 -3.09 -3.78 14.81
C PRO A 24 -2.01 -3.16 15.72
N PRO A 25 -2.41 -2.39 16.75
CA PRO A 25 -1.47 -1.71 17.62
C PRO A 25 -0.54 -2.73 18.31
N GLY A 26 0.77 -2.52 18.16
CA GLY A 26 1.81 -3.42 18.67
C GLY A 26 2.49 -4.26 17.59
N GLU A 27 1.99 -4.27 16.35
CA GLU A 27 2.77 -4.76 15.21
C GLU A 27 3.87 -3.76 14.87
N GLY A 28 5.10 -4.27 14.78
CA GLY A 28 6.28 -3.51 14.36
C GLY A 28 6.22 -3.10 12.89
N PRO A 29 7.36 -2.69 12.30
CA PRO A 29 7.38 -2.24 10.90
C PRO A 29 6.81 -3.29 9.95
N VAL A 30 5.92 -2.87 9.06
CA VAL A 30 5.31 -3.74 8.04
C VAL A 30 6.12 -3.64 6.75
N ASP A 31 6.77 -4.74 6.37
CA ASP A 31 7.39 -4.85 5.04
C ASP A 31 6.31 -4.91 3.95
N VAL A 32 6.40 -4.02 2.96
CA VAL A 32 5.52 -4.01 1.78
C VAL A 32 6.31 -4.50 0.58
N ASP A 33 5.84 -5.58 -0.03
CA ASP A 33 6.40 -6.15 -1.25
C ASP A 33 5.65 -5.61 -2.47
N LEU A 34 6.40 -4.96 -3.37
CA LEU A 34 5.89 -4.33 -4.59
C LEU A 34 6.31 -5.09 -5.87
N SER A 35 6.92 -6.27 -5.75
CA SER A 35 7.52 -7.00 -6.88
C SER A 35 6.51 -7.39 -7.97
N ALA A 36 5.23 -7.53 -7.60
CA ALA A 36 4.13 -7.85 -8.51
C ALA A 36 3.32 -6.62 -8.96
N VAL A 37 3.77 -5.41 -8.59
CA VAL A 37 3.15 -4.16 -9.03
C VAL A 37 3.73 -3.77 -10.39
N VAL A 38 2.86 -3.66 -11.39
CA VAL A 38 3.27 -3.37 -12.78
C VAL A 38 3.10 -1.90 -13.16
N GLU A 39 2.34 -1.13 -12.37
CA GLU A 39 2.09 0.29 -12.62
C GLU A 39 1.72 1.00 -11.31
N ILE A 40 2.26 2.21 -11.10
CA ILE A 40 1.95 3.11 -10.00
C ILE A 40 1.75 4.53 -10.56
N ASP A 41 0.63 5.17 -10.22
CA ASP A 41 0.41 6.60 -10.49
C ASP A 41 0.73 7.47 -9.26
N SER A 42 0.57 8.79 -9.40
CA SER A 42 0.81 9.73 -8.29
C SER A 42 -0.11 9.52 -7.09
N ALA A 43 -1.34 9.01 -7.29
CA ALA A 43 -2.24 8.67 -6.19
C ALA A 43 -1.75 7.42 -5.45
N GLY A 44 -1.26 6.42 -6.18
CA GLY A 44 -0.62 5.21 -5.62
C GLY A 44 0.59 5.56 -4.75
N VAL A 45 1.48 6.43 -5.25
CA VAL A 45 2.64 6.92 -4.47
C VAL A 45 2.17 7.66 -3.21
N ALA A 46 1.23 8.59 -3.34
CA ALA A 46 0.73 9.37 -2.20
C ALA A 46 0.17 8.46 -1.10
N MET A 47 -0.54 7.40 -1.49
CA MET A 47 -1.09 6.43 -0.54
C MET A 47 0.02 5.66 0.21
N LEU A 48 1.06 5.19 -0.48
CA LEU A 48 2.21 4.52 0.16
C LEU A 48 2.93 5.46 1.14
N VAL A 49 3.12 6.73 0.78
CA VAL A 49 3.72 7.75 1.66
C VAL A 49 2.86 8.03 2.89
N LEU A 50 1.53 8.03 2.74
CA LEU A 50 0.62 8.20 3.88
C LEU A 50 0.66 6.98 4.81
N ALA A 51 0.80 5.77 4.25
CA ALA A 51 0.92 4.54 5.02
C ALA A 51 2.25 4.47 5.80
N SER A 52 3.36 4.97 5.23
CA SER A 52 4.69 4.93 5.87
C SER A 52 4.89 5.95 7.00
N ARG A 53 3.95 6.89 7.20
CA ARG A 53 4.02 7.93 8.23
C ARG A 53 3.27 7.57 9.52
N ARG A 54 2.67 6.39 9.59
CA ARG A 54 1.97 5.87 10.78
C ARG A 54 2.93 5.07 11.64
#